data_AF-A0A397GF86-F1
#
_entry.id   AF-A0A397GF86-F1
#
_cell.length_a   1.000
_cell.length_b   1.000
_cell.length_c   1.000
_cell.angle_alpha   90.00
_cell.angle_beta   90.00
_cell.angle_gamma   90.00
#
_symmetry.space_group_name_H-M   'P 1'
#
loop_
_entity.id
_entity.type
_entity.pdbx_description
1 polymer ?
#
loop_
_entity_poly.entity_id
_entity_poly.type
_entity_poly.pdbx_seq_one_letter_code
_entity_poly.pdbx_strand_id
1 'polypeptide(L)'
;MTANQFQLEELVERLQTFLIENHPSWLKLNFHKIYNSSFPTDFTELQNYCNDIIAKHPNLIFESNDFNTLPEAALVSIIQRDDLQLEESKIWDYVIQWGTAQNKTLPSNLNDWIDRDFQNLKNTLQQCLPHIRYFQISNETILEKLFPFQQLLDKTLWFNILKYSMAPDKPITSTILPPRKKVTNQLPNRGYTFQITSSIISNEHVAEITSWIDKKEVTYDVNNNPYEFNLILRGSRDGFGRDVFWNLCNQKTNLVVVMKVKDTDEILGGYNPIGWNSSFVNHYSGTNDSFIFSLKNGNIENNILSRVKDARNAIYSSHYGPNFGGNDFHMSGDRSFYINYINGCNVYEKLIRKTTGKFSIDDYEIFQIKKR
;
A
#
# COMPACT_ATOMS: atom_id res chain seq x y z
N MET A 1 -12.39 -24.95 8.34
CA MET A 1 -12.06 -26.28 7.80
C MET A 1 -12.69 -27.39 8.62
N THR A 2 -12.34 -27.57 9.91
CA THR A 2 -12.90 -28.66 10.75
C THR A 2 -14.43 -28.65 10.80
N ALA A 3 -15.06 -27.51 11.04
CA ALA A 3 -16.53 -27.40 11.03
C ALA A 3 -17.17 -27.84 9.70
N ASN A 4 -16.51 -27.54 8.57
CA ASN A 4 -16.96 -27.95 7.24
C ASN A 4 -16.80 -29.46 7.02
N GLN A 5 -15.70 -30.04 7.50
CA GLN A 5 -15.45 -31.50 7.41
C GLN A 5 -16.50 -32.30 8.17
N PHE A 6 -17.01 -31.76 9.28
CA PHE A 6 -18.10 -32.35 10.06
C PHE A 6 -19.50 -31.92 9.59
N GLN A 7 -19.61 -31.22 8.45
CA GLN A 7 -20.89 -30.76 7.87
C GLN A 7 -21.74 -29.92 8.85
N LEU A 8 -21.08 -29.11 9.69
CA LEU A 8 -21.74 -28.20 10.63
C LEU A 8 -22.09 -26.88 9.93
N GLU A 9 -23.06 -26.93 9.00
CA GLU A 9 -23.40 -25.84 8.09
C GLU A 9 -23.72 -24.52 8.83
N GLU A 10 -24.58 -24.55 9.85
CA GLU A 10 -24.93 -23.37 10.66
C GLU A 10 -23.71 -22.73 11.34
N LEU A 11 -22.76 -23.56 11.81
CA LEU A 11 -21.54 -23.07 12.43
C LEU A 11 -20.60 -22.45 11.38
N VAL A 12 -20.51 -23.06 10.20
CA VAL A 12 -19.71 -22.54 9.08
C VAL A 12 -20.23 -21.17 8.64
N GLU A 13 -21.55 -21.03 8.46
CA GLU A 13 -22.18 -19.75 8.12
C GLU A 13 -21.90 -18.70 9.19
N ARG A 14 -22.18 -19.01 10.46
CA ARG A 14 -21.98 -18.07 11.58
C ARG A 14 -20.53 -17.62 11.73
N LEU A 15 -19.56 -18.50 11.48
CA LEU A 15 -18.14 -18.14 11.53
C LEU A 15 -17.73 -17.20 10.38
N GLN A 16 -18.25 -17.42 9.17
CA GLN A 16 -17.97 -16.53 8.04
C GLN A 16 -18.50 -15.13 8.31
N THR A 17 -19.77 -15.01 8.72
CA THR A 17 -20.39 -13.73 9.07
C THR A 17 -19.64 -13.04 10.21
N PHE A 18 -19.32 -13.79 11.27
CA PHE A 18 -18.58 -13.24 12.41
C PHE A 18 -17.23 -12.66 12.00
N LEU A 19 -16.46 -13.35 11.16
CA LEU A 19 -15.17 -12.87 10.67
C LEU A 19 -15.30 -11.61 9.80
N ILE A 20 -16.29 -11.57 8.92
CA ILE A 20 -16.55 -10.44 8.02
C ILE A 20 -16.92 -9.19 8.83
N GLU A 21 -17.82 -9.33 9.80
CA GLU A 21 -18.32 -8.20 10.60
C GLU A 21 -17.33 -7.72 11.65
N ASN A 22 -16.66 -8.64 12.36
CA ASN A 22 -15.89 -8.30 13.56
C ASN A 22 -14.38 -8.23 13.31
N HIS A 23 -13.89 -8.85 12.24
CA HIS A 23 -12.45 -8.95 11.95
C HIS A 23 -12.02 -8.51 10.54
N PRO A 24 -12.58 -7.43 9.95
CA PRO A 24 -12.25 -7.03 8.58
C PRO A 24 -10.78 -6.64 8.40
N SER A 25 -10.14 -6.05 9.43
CA SER A 25 -8.70 -5.71 9.39
C SER A 25 -7.82 -6.95 9.34
N TRP A 26 -8.17 -8.00 10.10
CA TRP A 26 -7.44 -9.26 10.08
C TRP A 26 -7.64 -10.00 8.75
N LEU A 27 -8.85 -9.97 8.18
CA LEU A 27 -9.14 -10.49 6.86
C LEU A 27 -8.29 -9.81 5.78
N LYS A 28 -8.11 -8.48 5.86
CA LYS A 28 -7.25 -7.73 4.95
C LYS A 28 -5.76 -8.09 5.08
N LEU A 29 -5.25 -8.28 6.30
CA LEU A 29 -3.85 -8.67 6.52
C LEU A 29 -3.53 -10.08 6.03
N ASN A 30 -4.52 -10.98 6.02
CA ASN A 30 -4.36 -12.38 5.64
C ASN A 30 -5.07 -12.72 4.32
N PHE A 31 -5.34 -11.70 3.49
CA PHE A 31 -6.28 -11.76 2.38
C PHE A 31 -6.03 -12.92 1.43
N HIS A 32 -4.81 -13.06 0.92
CA HIS A 32 -4.44 -14.13 0.00
C HIS A 32 -4.62 -15.53 0.60
N LYS A 33 -4.14 -15.74 1.84
CA LYS A 33 -4.24 -17.04 2.53
C LYS A 33 -5.70 -17.43 2.74
N ILE A 34 -6.52 -16.48 3.17
CA ILE A 34 -7.95 -16.71 3.42
C ILE A 34 -8.65 -17.03 2.10
N TYR A 35 -8.42 -16.20 1.08
CA TYR A 35 -9.04 -16.37 -0.23
C TYR A 35 -8.69 -17.73 -0.83
N ASN A 36 -7.41 -18.11 -0.88
CA ASN A 36 -6.99 -19.43 -1.35
C ASN A 36 -7.61 -20.57 -0.53
N SER A 37 -7.64 -20.45 0.79
CA SER A 37 -8.18 -21.49 1.68
C SER A 37 -9.71 -21.59 1.62
N SER A 38 -10.37 -20.56 1.08
CA SER A 38 -11.82 -20.49 0.96
C SER A 38 -12.38 -21.25 -0.22
N PHE A 39 -11.59 -21.73 -1.19
CA PHE A 39 -12.10 -22.50 -2.35
C PHE A 39 -12.13 -24.02 -2.15
N PRO A 40 -11.16 -24.64 -1.43
CA PRO A 40 -11.26 -26.07 -1.08
C PRO A 40 -12.40 -26.40 -0.11
N THR A 41 -12.96 -25.39 0.54
CA THR A 41 -14.03 -25.49 1.54
C THR A 41 -15.16 -24.60 1.03
N ASP A 42 -16.44 -24.99 0.99
CA ASP A 42 -17.52 -24.17 0.40
C ASP A 42 -17.87 -22.92 1.26
N PHE A 43 -16.90 -22.04 1.48
CA PHE A 43 -17.01 -20.79 2.23
C PHE A 43 -17.47 -19.66 1.32
N THR A 44 -18.66 -19.81 0.75
CA THR A 44 -19.23 -18.92 -0.26
C THR A 44 -19.36 -17.47 0.19
N GLU A 45 -19.77 -17.20 1.44
CA GLU A 45 -19.88 -15.83 1.97
C GLU A 45 -18.50 -15.14 2.02
N LEU A 46 -17.47 -15.88 2.44
CA LEU A 46 -16.12 -15.35 2.50
C LEU A 46 -15.49 -15.18 1.11
N GLN A 47 -15.75 -16.12 0.18
CA GLN A 47 -15.38 -16.01 -1.22
C GLN A 47 -16.01 -14.76 -1.85
N ASN A 48 -17.32 -14.54 -1.63
CA ASN A 48 -18.07 -13.40 -2.13
C ASN A 48 -17.54 -12.08 -1.56
N TYR A 49 -17.33 -12.02 -0.25
CA TYR A 49 -16.73 -10.86 0.41
C TYR A 49 -15.35 -10.51 -0.17
N CYS A 50 -14.47 -11.50 -0.36
CA CYS A 50 -13.18 -11.29 -0.99
C CYS A 50 -13.32 -10.86 -2.46
N ASN A 51 -14.23 -11.49 -3.21
CA ASN A 51 -14.48 -11.16 -4.61
C ASN A 51 -15.00 -9.74 -4.79
N ASP A 52 -15.85 -9.24 -3.89
CA ASP A 52 -16.32 -7.85 -3.90
C ASP A 52 -15.20 -6.85 -3.66
N ILE A 53 -14.20 -7.23 -2.85
CA ILE A 53 -13.00 -6.41 -2.62
C ILE A 53 -12.10 -6.45 -3.85
N ILE A 54 -11.83 -7.64 -4.41
CA ILE A 54 -10.95 -7.82 -5.58
C ILE A 54 -11.52 -7.14 -6.81
N ALA A 55 -12.84 -7.19 -7.00
CA ALA A 55 -13.50 -6.51 -8.12
C ALA A 55 -13.18 -5.02 -8.13
N LYS A 56 -13.12 -4.38 -6.96
CA LYS A 56 -12.79 -2.95 -6.79
C LYS A 56 -11.28 -2.68 -6.76
N HIS A 57 -10.49 -3.64 -6.29
CA HIS A 57 -9.04 -3.53 -6.09
C HIS A 57 -8.31 -4.79 -6.61
N PRO A 58 -8.26 -4.99 -7.94
CA PRO A 58 -7.74 -6.22 -8.53
C PRO A 58 -6.25 -6.46 -8.23
N ASN A 59 -5.48 -5.39 -8.03
CA ASN A 59 -4.05 -5.43 -7.69
C ASN A 59 -3.76 -6.24 -6.41
N LEU A 60 -4.72 -6.37 -5.49
CA LEU A 60 -4.54 -7.16 -4.26
C LEU A 60 -4.22 -8.63 -4.53
N ILE A 61 -4.70 -9.18 -5.64
CA ILE A 61 -4.47 -10.57 -6.04
C ILE A 61 -3.57 -10.64 -7.26
N PHE A 62 -3.88 -9.88 -8.32
CA PHE A 62 -3.18 -9.98 -9.59
C PHE A 62 -1.72 -9.51 -9.52
N GLU A 63 -1.39 -8.55 -8.66
CA GLU A 63 -0.01 -8.06 -8.47
C GLU A 63 0.67 -8.68 -7.25
N SER A 64 0.04 -9.68 -6.60
CA SER A 64 0.62 -10.38 -5.47
C SER A 64 1.73 -11.34 -5.91
N ASN A 65 2.78 -11.46 -5.09
CA ASN A 65 3.82 -12.47 -5.27
C ASN A 65 3.27 -13.90 -5.30
N ASP A 66 2.12 -14.12 -4.66
CA ASP A 66 1.50 -15.43 -4.53
C ASP A 66 0.40 -15.67 -5.59
N PHE A 67 0.24 -14.79 -6.58
CA PHE A 67 -0.80 -14.91 -7.62
C PHE A 67 -0.77 -16.27 -8.34
N ASN A 68 0.42 -16.76 -8.69
CA ASN A 68 0.59 -18.03 -9.39
C ASN A 68 0.22 -19.26 -8.53
N THR A 69 -0.09 -19.09 -7.25
CA THR A 69 -0.54 -20.17 -6.34
C THR A 69 -2.06 -20.21 -6.17
N LEU A 70 -2.78 -19.29 -6.83
CA LEU A 70 -4.23 -19.16 -6.75
C LEU A 70 -4.91 -20.43 -7.32
N PRO A 71 -5.91 -21.02 -6.64
CA PRO A 71 -6.72 -22.09 -7.23
C PRO A 71 -7.42 -21.63 -8.52
N GLU A 72 -7.59 -22.52 -9.50
CA GLU A 72 -8.27 -22.18 -10.77
C GLU A 72 -9.68 -21.61 -10.52
N ALA A 73 -10.45 -22.26 -9.65
CA ALA A 73 -11.79 -21.82 -9.27
C ALA A 73 -11.81 -20.39 -8.71
N ALA A 74 -10.74 -20.01 -7.99
CA ALA A 74 -10.59 -18.67 -7.44
C ALA A 74 -10.32 -17.63 -8.54
N LEU A 75 -9.45 -17.96 -9.50
CA LEU A 75 -9.20 -17.11 -10.66
C LEU A 75 -10.48 -16.93 -11.50
N VAL A 76 -11.15 -18.03 -11.81
CA VAL A 76 -12.44 -18.06 -12.54
C VAL A 76 -13.47 -17.17 -11.85
N SER A 77 -13.60 -17.29 -10.52
CA SER A 77 -14.60 -16.53 -9.77
C SER A 77 -14.39 -15.01 -9.83
N ILE A 78 -13.16 -14.55 -10.06
CA ILE A 78 -12.81 -13.14 -10.22
C ILE A 78 -13.05 -12.70 -11.67
N ILE A 79 -12.49 -13.42 -12.65
CA ILE A 79 -12.53 -12.98 -14.05
C ILE A 79 -13.93 -13.09 -14.68
N GLN A 80 -14.84 -13.87 -14.10
CA GLN A 80 -16.24 -13.89 -14.52
C GLN A 80 -17.03 -12.63 -14.13
N ARG A 81 -16.55 -11.83 -13.17
CA ARG A 81 -17.31 -10.70 -12.61
C ARG A 81 -17.50 -9.53 -13.56
N ASP A 82 -18.73 -9.08 -13.72
CA ASP A 82 -19.05 -7.90 -14.53
C ASP A 82 -18.48 -6.58 -14.02
N ASP A 83 -18.24 -6.47 -12.71
CA ASP A 83 -17.77 -5.26 -12.05
C ASP A 83 -16.27 -5.29 -11.72
N LEU A 84 -15.50 -6.23 -12.28
CA LEU A 84 -14.04 -6.27 -12.12
C LEU A 84 -13.40 -5.04 -12.79
N GLN A 85 -12.74 -4.20 -11.98
CA GLN A 85 -12.09 -2.95 -12.42
C GLN A 85 -10.70 -3.20 -13.01
N LEU A 86 -10.60 -4.07 -14.02
CA LEU A 86 -9.35 -4.40 -14.72
C LEU A 86 -9.60 -4.44 -16.24
N GLU A 87 -8.68 -3.86 -17.02
CA GLU A 87 -8.77 -3.88 -18.49
C GLU A 87 -8.63 -5.32 -19.02
N GLU A 88 -9.39 -5.68 -20.06
CA GLU A 88 -9.37 -7.04 -20.62
C GLU A 88 -7.99 -7.48 -21.10
N SER A 89 -7.19 -6.54 -21.61
CA SER A 89 -5.81 -6.81 -22.02
C SER A 89 -4.93 -7.28 -20.86
N LYS A 90 -5.13 -6.72 -19.67
CA LYS A 90 -4.42 -7.14 -18.44
C LYS A 90 -4.96 -8.45 -17.91
N ILE A 91 -6.28 -8.67 -17.96
CA ILE A 91 -6.88 -9.95 -17.58
C ILE A 91 -6.29 -11.08 -18.41
N TRP A 92 -6.15 -10.87 -19.73
CA TRP A 92 -5.49 -11.81 -20.63
C TRP A 92 -4.05 -12.11 -20.19
N ASP A 93 -3.23 -11.07 -19.95
CA ASP A 93 -1.84 -11.24 -19.48
C ASP A 93 -1.76 -12.11 -18.22
N TYR A 94 -2.59 -11.82 -17.22
CA TYR A 94 -2.60 -12.56 -15.96
C TYR A 94 -3.09 -14.00 -16.13
N VAL A 95 -4.05 -14.24 -17.00
CA VAL A 95 -4.54 -15.60 -17.29
C VAL A 95 -3.45 -16.42 -17.97
N ILE A 96 -2.73 -15.85 -18.93
CA ILE A 96 -1.57 -16.51 -19.56
C ILE A 96 -0.44 -16.72 -18.54
N GLN A 97 -0.11 -15.72 -17.72
CA GLN A 97 0.89 -15.83 -16.65
C GLN A 97 0.53 -16.95 -15.67
N TRP A 98 -0.71 -17.00 -15.19
CA TRP A 98 -1.17 -18.03 -14.27
C TRP A 98 -1.10 -19.42 -14.91
N GLY A 99 -1.61 -19.56 -16.14
CA GLY A 99 -1.64 -20.83 -16.85
C GLY A 99 -0.24 -21.37 -17.16
N THR A 100 0.69 -20.51 -17.58
CA THR A 100 2.09 -20.88 -17.82
C THR A 100 2.80 -21.27 -16.52
N ALA A 101 2.52 -20.59 -15.41
CA ALA A 101 3.08 -20.94 -14.11
C ALA A 101 2.62 -22.32 -13.59
N GLN A 102 1.40 -22.76 -13.97
CA GLN A 102 0.93 -24.12 -13.66
C GLN A 102 1.62 -25.20 -14.51
N ASN A 103 2.14 -24.85 -15.68
CA ASN A 103 2.73 -25.79 -16.64
C ASN A 103 4.26 -25.63 -16.69
N LYS A 104 4.95 -26.11 -15.64
CA LYS A 104 6.41 -25.96 -15.47
C LYS A 104 7.29 -26.58 -16.57
N THR A 105 6.72 -27.42 -17.43
CA THR A 105 7.42 -28.06 -18.55
C THR A 105 7.42 -27.22 -19.83
N LEU A 106 6.70 -26.09 -19.85
CA LEU A 106 6.64 -25.23 -21.02
C LEU A 106 8.00 -24.54 -21.26
N PRO A 107 8.42 -24.40 -22.53
CA PRO A 107 9.59 -23.60 -22.87
C PRO A 107 9.41 -22.14 -22.45
N SER A 108 10.49 -21.50 -21.98
CA SER A 108 10.45 -20.08 -21.59
C SER A 108 10.24 -19.14 -22.78
N ASN A 109 10.70 -19.53 -23.98
CA ASN A 109 10.53 -18.74 -25.20
C ASN A 109 9.36 -19.30 -26.00
N LEU A 110 8.38 -18.44 -26.32
CA LEU A 110 7.19 -18.81 -27.07
C LEU A 110 7.49 -19.38 -28.47
N ASN A 111 8.60 -18.97 -29.09
CA ASN A 111 9.01 -19.48 -30.40
C ASN A 111 9.42 -20.96 -30.38
N ASP A 112 9.74 -21.50 -29.19
CA ASP A 112 10.12 -22.91 -29.03
C ASP A 112 8.89 -23.81 -28.77
N TRP A 113 7.68 -23.24 -28.70
CA TRP A 113 6.47 -23.99 -28.38
C TRP A 113 6.01 -24.83 -29.56
N ILE A 114 5.64 -26.08 -29.26
CA ILE A 114 4.98 -27.00 -30.20
C ILE A 114 3.48 -27.06 -29.92
N ASP A 115 2.70 -27.64 -30.84
CA ASP A 115 1.24 -27.78 -30.69
C ASP A 115 0.83 -28.40 -29.35
N ARG A 116 1.62 -29.36 -28.84
CA ARG A 116 1.37 -29.99 -27.53
C ARG A 116 1.44 -29.00 -26.38
N ASP A 117 2.34 -28.01 -26.44
CA ASP A 117 2.50 -26.99 -25.40
C ASP A 117 1.26 -26.08 -25.35
N PHE A 118 0.75 -25.68 -26.52
CA PHE A 118 -0.52 -24.96 -26.62
C PHE A 118 -1.70 -25.79 -26.11
N GLN A 119 -1.76 -27.10 -26.40
CA GLN A 119 -2.81 -27.96 -25.86
C GLN A 119 -2.75 -28.09 -24.34
N ASN A 120 -1.55 -28.22 -23.76
CA ASN A 120 -1.37 -28.27 -22.31
C ASN A 120 -1.85 -26.97 -21.63
N LEU A 121 -1.46 -25.83 -22.17
CA LEU A 121 -1.93 -24.53 -21.68
C LEU A 121 -3.44 -24.38 -21.88
N LYS A 122 -3.99 -24.77 -23.03
CA LYS A 122 -5.43 -24.71 -23.32
C LYS A 122 -6.23 -25.53 -22.31
N ASN A 123 -5.79 -26.76 -22.01
CA ASN A 123 -6.44 -27.63 -21.01
C ASN A 123 -6.39 -27.00 -19.61
N THR A 124 -5.28 -26.36 -19.25
CA THR A 124 -5.13 -25.67 -17.96
C THR A 124 -6.02 -24.45 -17.84
N LEU A 125 -6.26 -23.74 -18.95
CA LEU A 125 -7.04 -22.51 -18.98
C LEU A 125 -8.50 -22.73 -19.39
N GLN A 126 -8.95 -23.98 -19.50
CA GLN A 126 -10.24 -24.32 -20.10
C GLN A 126 -11.43 -23.63 -19.39
N GLN A 127 -11.37 -23.45 -18.06
CA GLN A 127 -12.42 -22.75 -17.32
C GLN A 127 -12.23 -21.24 -17.35
N CYS A 128 -11.02 -20.75 -17.62
CA CYS A 128 -10.72 -19.32 -17.64
C CYS A 128 -11.07 -18.66 -18.98
N LEU A 129 -10.74 -19.33 -20.10
CA LEU A 129 -10.91 -18.79 -21.46
C LEU A 129 -12.35 -18.32 -21.78
N PRO A 130 -13.42 -19.03 -21.37
CA PRO A 130 -14.79 -18.59 -21.62
C PRO A 130 -15.18 -17.25 -20.98
N HIS A 131 -14.43 -16.78 -19.98
CA HIS A 131 -14.72 -15.54 -19.23
C HIS A 131 -13.94 -14.31 -19.74
N ILE A 132 -13.09 -14.47 -20.75
CA ILE A 132 -12.39 -13.35 -21.40
C ILE A 132 -13.31 -12.64 -22.37
N ARG A 133 -13.40 -11.31 -22.30
CA ARG A 133 -14.27 -10.51 -23.18
C ARG A 133 -13.53 -10.13 -24.44
N TYR A 134 -13.22 -11.12 -25.28
CA TYR A 134 -12.37 -10.96 -26.47
C TYR A 134 -12.78 -9.79 -27.39
N PHE A 135 -14.09 -9.58 -27.56
CA PHE A 135 -14.64 -8.51 -28.40
C PHE A 135 -14.53 -7.10 -27.81
N GLN A 136 -14.03 -6.97 -26.58
CA GLN A 136 -13.75 -5.72 -25.89
C GLN A 136 -12.25 -5.38 -25.86
N ILE A 137 -11.41 -6.21 -26.50
CA ILE A 137 -9.97 -6.02 -26.61
C ILE A 137 -9.66 -5.16 -27.85
N SER A 138 -8.75 -4.20 -27.72
CA SER A 138 -8.38 -3.33 -28.85
C SER A 138 -7.64 -4.08 -29.95
N ASN A 139 -7.76 -3.59 -31.19
CA ASN A 139 -7.12 -4.20 -32.37
C ASN A 139 -5.60 -4.34 -32.22
N GLU A 140 -4.94 -3.33 -31.66
CA GLU A 140 -3.50 -3.35 -31.35
C GLU A 140 -3.16 -4.48 -30.38
N THR A 141 -3.93 -4.60 -29.28
CA THR A 141 -3.72 -5.67 -28.30
C THR A 141 -3.98 -7.06 -28.87
N ILE A 142 -4.95 -7.22 -29.79
CA ILE A 142 -5.20 -8.51 -30.45
C ILE A 142 -3.92 -8.98 -31.17
N LEU A 143 -3.26 -8.10 -31.91
CA LEU A 143 -2.05 -8.43 -32.65
C LEU A 143 -0.85 -8.69 -31.74
N GLU A 144 -0.66 -7.88 -30.71
CA GLU A 144 0.50 -7.99 -29.82
C GLU A 144 0.40 -9.17 -28.85
N LYS A 145 -0.80 -9.42 -28.32
CA LYS A 145 -0.98 -10.29 -27.15
C LYS A 145 -1.81 -11.54 -27.40
N LEU A 146 -2.83 -11.48 -28.25
CA LEU A 146 -3.68 -12.66 -28.52
C LEU A 146 -3.13 -13.49 -29.67
N PHE A 147 -2.65 -12.85 -30.73
CA PHE A 147 -2.12 -13.51 -31.92
C PHE A 147 -1.04 -14.57 -31.61
N PRO A 148 -0.06 -14.32 -30.72
CA PRO A 148 0.95 -15.34 -30.38
C PRO A 148 0.35 -16.60 -29.74
N PHE A 149 -0.84 -16.49 -29.14
CA PHE A 149 -1.55 -17.54 -28.44
C PHE A 149 -2.85 -17.96 -29.15
N GLN A 150 -3.02 -17.64 -30.44
CA GLN A 150 -4.24 -17.93 -31.20
C GLN A 150 -4.65 -19.41 -31.16
N GLN A 151 -3.69 -20.33 -31.00
CA GLN A 151 -3.94 -21.77 -30.91
C GLN A 151 -4.73 -22.19 -29.66
N LEU A 152 -4.77 -21.36 -28.62
CA LEU A 152 -5.59 -21.59 -27.43
C LEU A 152 -7.09 -21.46 -27.73
N LEU A 153 -7.43 -20.68 -28.76
CA LEU A 153 -8.81 -20.35 -29.12
C LEU A 153 -9.32 -21.31 -30.18
N ASP A 154 -10.62 -21.63 -30.13
CA ASP A 154 -11.25 -22.39 -31.19
C ASP A 154 -11.24 -21.59 -32.50
N LYS A 155 -11.01 -22.29 -33.63
CA LYS A 155 -10.87 -21.64 -34.95
C LYS A 155 -12.03 -20.69 -35.28
N THR A 156 -13.25 -21.07 -34.91
CA THR A 156 -14.45 -20.23 -35.10
C THR A 156 -14.40 -18.97 -34.24
N LEU A 157 -13.98 -19.07 -32.97
CA LEU A 157 -13.84 -17.91 -32.09
C LEU A 157 -12.76 -16.96 -32.60
N TRP A 158 -11.59 -17.49 -32.96
CA TRP A 158 -10.50 -16.68 -33.50
C TRP A 158 -10.90 -15.95 -34.78
N PHE A 159 -11.54 -16.64 -35.72
CA PHE A 159 -12.07 -16.04 -36.93
C PHE A 159 -13.07 -14.93 -36.63
N ASN A 160 -13.99 -15.14 -35.67
CA ASN A 160 -14.98 -14.13 -35.29
C ASN A 160 -14.34 -12.91 -34.60
N ILE A 161 -13.29 -13.09 -33.80
CA ILE A 161 -12.54 -11.98 -33.19
C ILE A 161 -11.92 -11.10 -34.29
N LEU A 162 -11.24 -11.71 -35.27
CA LEU A 162 -10.64 -10.97 -36.39
C LEU A 162 -11.70 -10.31 -37.28
N LYS A 163 -12.82 -10.99 -37.53
CA LYS A 163 -13.92 -10.43 -38.31
C LYS A 163 -14.54 -9.22 -37.63
N TYR A 164 -14.78 -9.32 -36.32
CA TYR A 164 -15.35 -8.22 -35.52
C TYR A 164 -14.41 -7.01 -35.45
N SER A 165 -13.09 -7.23 -35.34
CA SER A 165 -12.11 -6.15 -35.28
C SER A 165 -11.98 -5.37 -36.60
N MET A 166 -12.21 -6.03 -37.75
CA MET A 166 -12.15 -5.41 -39.07
C MET A 166 -13.48 -4.83 -39.54
N ALA A 167 -14.61 -5.45 -39.16
CA ALA A 167 -15.94 -5.09 -39.62
C ALA A 167 -16.99 -5.37 -38.52
N PRO A 168 -17.11 -4.51 -37.50
CA PRO A 168 -17.96 -4.75 -36.33
C PRO A 168 -19.45 -4.85 -36.65
N ASP A 169 -19.90 -4.24 -37.75
CA ASP A 169 -21.30 -4.28 -38.19
C ASP A 169 -21.70 -5.62 -38.85
N LYS A 170 -20.75 -6.53 -39.08
CA LYS A 170 -21.03 -7.82 -39.70
C LYS A 170 -21.44 -8.85 -38.64
N PRO A 171 -22.43 -9.71 -38.92
CA PRO A 171 -22.86 -10.72 -37.97
C PRO A 171 -21.75 -11.75 -37.70
N ILE A 172 -21.60 -12.15 -36.44
CA ILE A 172 -20.72 -13.23 -35.99
C ILE A 172 -21.54 -14.30 -35.25
N THR A 173 -21.00 -15.51 -35.14
CA THR A 173 -21.67 -16.65 -34.48
C THR A 173 -21.27 -16.83 -33.02
N SER A 174 -20.18 -16.22 -32.58
CA SER A 174 -19.70 -16.29 -31.20
C SER A 174 -20.53 -15.40 -30.27
N THR A 175 -20.74 -15.87 -29.05
CA THR A 175 -21.34 -15.06 -27.98
C THR A 175 -20.44 -13.87 -27.65
N ILE A 176 -21.01 -12.67 -27.69
CA ILE A 176 -20.32 -11.44 -27.29
C ILE A 176 -20.62 -11.18 -25.82
N LEU A 177 -19.59 -11.27 -24.97
CA LEU A 177 -19.70 -10.80 -23.60
C LEU A 177 -19.75 -9.27 -23.57
N PRO A 178 -20.69 -8.66 -22.81
CA PRO A 178 -20.80 -7.20 -22.72
C PRO A 178 -19.56 -6.60 -22.04
N PRO A 179 -19.23 -5.32 -22.27
CA PRO A 179 -18.15 -4.64 -21.54
C PRO A 179 -18.30 -4.75 -20.02
N ARG A 180 -17.19 -4.80 -19.28
CA ARG A 180 -17.23 -4.71 -17.80
C ARG A 180 -17.83 -3.39 -17.38
N LYS A 181 -18.65 -3.43 -16.32
CA LYS A 181 -19.23 -2.26 -15.66
C LYS A 181 -18.11 -1.51 -14.97
N LYS A 182 -17.54 -0.52 -15.67
CA LYS A 182 -16.60 0.42 -15.07
C LYS A 182 -17.37 1.31 -14.11
N VAL A 183 -16.96 1.33 -12.85
CA VAL A 183 -17.51 2.28 -11.88
C VAL A 183 -16.86 3.62 -12.18
N THR A 184 -17.61 4.54 -12.78
CA THR A 184 -17.15 5.90 -13.14
C THR A 184 -16.91 6.81 -11.93
N ASN A 185 -17.29 6.36 -10.73
CA ASN A 185 -16.69 6.87 -9.49
C ASN A 185 -15.27 6.29 -9.41
N GLN A 186 -14.37 6.83 -10.23
CA GLN A 186 -12.95 6.72 -10.00
C GLN A 186 -12.66 7.41 -8.66
N LEU A 187 -12.84 6.67 -7.56
CA LEU A 187 -11.88 6.79 -6.47
C LEU A 187 -10.52 6.58 -7.12
N PRO A 188 -9.53 7.46 -6.87
CA PRO A 188 -8.26 7.40 -7.56
C PRO A 188 -7.70 6.00 -7.48
N ASN A 189 -7.11 5.56 -8.59
CA ASN A 189 -6.51 4.25 -8.80
C ASN A 189 -5.59 3.90 -7.61
N ARG A 190 -6.10 3.18 -6.61
CA ARG A 190 -5.37 2.83 -5.38
C ARG A 190 -4.62 1.52 -5.56
N GLY A 191 -3.72 1.48 -6.54
CA GLY A 191 -2.54 0.63 -6.47
C GLY A 191 -1.68 1.15 -5.33
N TYR A 192 -1.40 0.30 -4.34
CA TYR A 192 -0.83 0.63 -3.01
C TYR A 192 -1.79 1.38 -2.08
N THR A 193 -2.48 0.65 -1.19
CA THR A 193 -2.80 1.24 0.12
C THR A 193 -1.47 1.62 0.76
N PHE A 194 -1.18 2.92 0.86
CA PHE A 194 -0.06 3.41 1.64
C PHE A 194 -0.20 2.84 3.06
N GLN A 195 0.71 1.96 3.44
CA GLN A 195 0.79 1.39 4.79
C GLN A 195 2.14 1.74 5.37
N ILE A 196 2.13 2.55 6.42
CA ILE A 196 3.32 2.80 7.23
C ILE A 196 3.47 1.71 8.30
N THR A 197 4.70 1.24 8.50
CA THR A 197 5.05 0.34 9.59
C THR A 197 5.38 1.13 10.86
N SER A 198 4.40 1.86 11.40
CA SER A 198 4.54 2.68 12.62
C SER A 198 3.70 2.12 13.77
N SER A 199 4.22 2.20 15.00
CA SER A 199 3.43 1.98 16.23
C SER A 199 2.87 3.27 16.84
N ILE A 200 3.29 4.44 16.35
CA ILE A 200 2.96 5.75 16.92
C ILE A 200 1.98 6.54 16.04
N ILE A 201 2.17 6.53 14.72
CA ILE A 201 1.40 7.35 13.77
C ILE A 201 0.60 6.49 12.79
N SER A 202 -0.58 6.98 12.39
CA SER A 202 -1.43 6.35 11.37
C SER A 202 -1.10 6.87 9.97
N ASN A 203 -1.73 6.31 8.95
CA ASN A 203 -1.55 6.77 7.57
C ASN A 203 -2.11 8.20 7.37
N GLU A 204 -3.15 8.59 8.11
CA GLU A 204 -3.69 9.96 8.10
C GLU A 204 -2.67 10.97 8.63
N HIS A 205 -1.95 10.63 9.70
CA HIS A 205 -0.85 11.46 10.21
C HIS A 205 0.26 11.62 9.17
N VAL A 206 0.58 10.55 8.44
CA VAL A 206 1.59 10.62 7.38
C VAL A 206 1.14 11.51 6.22
N ALA A 207 -0.12 11.39 5.79
CA ALA A 207 -0.70 12.28 4.79
C ALA A 207 -0.62 13.75 5.22
N GLU A 208 -0.90 14.04 6.48
CA GLU A 208 -0.77 15.38 7.05
C GLU A 208 0.69 15.88 7.02
N ILE A 209 1.64 15.11 7.58
CA ILE A 209 3.06 15.48 7.63
C ILE A 209 3.60 15.76 6.22
N THR A 210 3.31 14.88 5.27
CA THR A 210 3.78 15.03 3.87
C THR A 210 3.17 16.22 3.16
N SER A 211 1.93 16.56 3.48
CA SER A 211 1.30 17.78 2.98
C SER A 211 2.00 19.03 3.51
N TRP A 212 2.47 19.01 4.76
CA TRP A 212 3.25 20.10 5.34
C TRP A 212 4.63 20.25 4.71
N ILE A 213 5.27 19.13 4.33
CA ILE A 213 6.55 19.11 3.59
C ILE A 213 6.39 19.81 2.24
N ASP A 214 5.39 19.42 1.46
CA ASP A 214 5.09 20.02 0.15
C ASP A 214 4.34 21.37 0.25
N LYS A 215 4.15 21.91 1.47
CA LYS A 215 3.47 23.19 1.75
C LYS A 215 2.08 23.29 1.12
N LYS A 216 1.33 22.18 1.10
CA LYS A 216 -0.02 22.13 0.55
C LYS A 216 -1.06 22.70 1.50
N GLU A 217 -2.06 23.40 0.94
CA GLU A 217 -3.25 23.85 1.67
C GLU A 217 -4.22 22.69 1.97
N VAL A 218 -4.36 21.77 1.01
CA VAL A 218 -5.22 20.60 1.11
C VAL A 218 -4.37 19.36 1.37
N THR A 219 -4.67 18.67 2.47
CA THR A 219 -4.00 17.42 2.85
C THR A 219 -4.13 16.39 1.73
N TYR A 220 -3.04 15.65 1.48
CA TYR A 220 -3.06 14.51 0.59
C TYR A 220 -4.13 13.51 0.99
N ASP A 221 -4.78 12.93 -0.01
CA ASP A 221 -5.49 11.68 0.23
C ASP A 221 -4.48 10.62 0.67
N VAL A 222 -4.82 9.84 1.70
CA VAL A 222 -3.93 8.87 2.34
C VAL A 222 -3.26 7.94 1.33
N ASN A 223 -3.99 7.53 0.28
CA ASN A 223 -3.45 6.59 -0.69
C ASN A 223 -2.83 7.27 -1.91
N ASN A 224 -2.96 8.59 -2.04
CA ASN A 224 -2.25 9.38 -3.06
C ASN A 224 -1.04 10.13 -2.46
N ASN A 225 -0.51 9.64 -1.34
CA ASN A 225 0.67 10.20 -0.72
C ASN A 225 1.91 9.92 -1.60
N PRO A 226 2.64 10.96 -2.08
CA PRO A 226 3.77 10.77 -2.97
C PRO A 226 5.05 10.34 -2.23
N TYR A 227 5.02 10.17 -0.90
CA TYR A 227 6.18 9.80 -0.12
C TYR A 227 6.15 8.33 0.31
N GLU A 228 7.33 7.75 0.47
CA GLU A 228 7.56 6.48 1.14
C GLU A 228 8.25 6.76 2.49
N PHE A 229 7.75 6.15 3.56
CA PHE A 229 8.30 6.27 4.92
C PHE A 229 9.05 4.99 5.27
N ASN A 230 10.38 5.07 5.30
CA ASN A 230 11.22 3.96 5.71
C ASN A 230 11.60 4.10 7.19
N LEU A 231 11.09 3.22 8.05
CA LEU A 231 11.40 3.23 9.48
C LEU A 231 12.87 2.83 9.72
N ILE A 232 13.72 3.78 10.11
CA ILE A 232 15.14 3.53 10.36
C ILE A 232 15.46 3.32 11.84
N LEU A 233 14.65 3.87 12.75
CA LEU A 233 14.84 3.72 14.20
C LEU A 233 13.48 3.65 14.89
N ARG A 234 13.29 2.67 15.78
CA ARG A 234 12.22 2.63 16.78
C ARG A 234 12.83 2.41 18.16
N GLY A 235 12.54 3.27 19.13
CA GLY A 235 13.11 3.20 20.48
C GLY A 235 12.88 1.86 21.16
N SER A 236 11.68 1.29 21.05
CA SER A 236 11.35 -0.03 21.59
C SER A 236 12.08 -1.20 20.92
N ARG A 237 12.55 -1.03 19.68
CA ARG A 237 13.23 -2.06 18.88
C ARG A 237 14.75 -1.96 18.99
N ASP A 238 15.26 -0.74 18.84
CA ASP A 238 16.69 -0.46 18.63
C ASP A 238 17.36 0.13 19.88
N GLY A 239 16.57 0.64 20.83
CA GLY A 239 17.02 1.33 22.03
C GLY A 239 16.85 2.84 21.96
N PHE A 240 16.91 3.48 23.14
CA PHE A 240 16.63 4.90 23.34
C PHE A 240 17.88 5.77 23.54
N GLY A 241 19.07 5.17 23.49
CA GLY A 241 20.31 5.86 23.80
C GLY A 241 20.82 6.70 22.64
N ARG A 242 21.62 7.72 22.96
CA ARG A 242 22.27 8.61 21.97
C ARG A 242 23.11 7.86 20.93
N ASP A 243 23.76 6.77 21.34
CA ASP A 243 24.66 6.02 20.47
C ASP A 243 23.85 5.32 19.37
N VAL A 244 22.63 4.85 19.69
CA VAL A 244 21.69 4.27 18.72
C VAL A 244 21.26 5.31 17.68
N PHE A 245 20.89 6.51 18.13
CA PHE A 245 20.54 7.60 17.23
C PHE A 245 21.68 7.93 16.27
N TRP A 246 22.89 8.14 16.78
CA TRP A 246 24.02 8.50 15.94
C TRP A 246 24.43 7.38 14.99
N ASN A 247 24.40 6.12 15.43
CA ASN A 247 24.70 4.99 14.56
C ASN A 247 23.73 4.85 13.38
N LEU A 248 22.44 5.13 13.60
CA LEU A 248 21.39 4.91 12.59
C LEU A 248 21.04 6.15 11.76
N CYS A 249 21.22 7.35 12.30
CA CYS A 249 20.73 8.60 11.71
C CYS A 249 21.84 9.55 11.23
N ASN A 250 23.11 9.30 11.55
CA ASN A 250 24.19 10.21 11.19
C ASN A 250 24.25 10.45 9.66
N GLN A 251 24.27 11.72 9.27
CA GLN A 251 24.33 12.22 7.89
C GLN A 251 23.16 11.80 6.99
N LYS A 252 22.12 11.15 7.53
CA LYS A 252 20.89 10.87 6.77
C LYS A 252 20.04 12.13 6.69
N THR A 253 19.59 12.42 5.47
CA THR A 253 18.68 13.54 5.17
C THR A 253 17.23 13.07 5.11
N ASN A 254 16.30 14.03 5.06
CA ASN A 254 14.86 13.80 4.98
C ASN A 254 14.35 12.88 6.10
N LEU A 255 14.58 13.31 7.35
CA LEU A 255 14.20 12.54 8.53
C LEU A 255 12.95 13.13 9.18
N VAL A 256 11.96 12.28 9.43
CA VAL A 256 10.79 12.60 10.26
C VAL A 256 10.94 11.90 11.59
N VAL A 257 10.93 12.66 12.68
CA VAL A 257 10.92 12.15 14.06
C VAL A 257 9.51 12.25 14.60
N VAL A 258 9.01 11.17 15.19
CA VAL A 258 7.72 11.14 15.91
C VAL A 258 7.90 10.45 17.25
N MET A 259 7.18 10.89 18.28
CA MET A 259 7.18 10.29 19.60
C MET A 259 5.81 10.33 20.23
N LYS A 260 5.53 9.31 21.04
CA LYS A 260 4.34 9.26 21.90
C LYS A 260 4.74 9.67 23.32
N VAL A 261 4.11 10.73 23.83
CA VAL A 261 4.34 11.18 25.20
C VAL A 261 3.76 10.13 26.16
N LYS A 262 4.52 9.83 27.21
CA LYS A 262 4.15 8.80 28.18
C LYS A 262 2.86 9.18 28.92
N ASP A 263 1.99 8.19 29.13
CA ASP A 263 0.72 8.30 29.85
C ASP A 263 -0.28 9.31 29.21
N THR A 264 -0.09 9.67 27.94
CA THR A 264 -1.01 10.54 27.19
C THR A 264 -1.22 10.05 25.75
N ASP A 265 -2.20 10.65 25.06
CA ASP A 265 -2.40 10.46 23.62
C ASP A 265 -1.58 11.45 22.77
N GLU A 266 -0.73 12.30 23.40
CA GLU A 266 0.02 13.33 22.67
C GLU A 266 1.08 12.70 21.76
N ILE A 267 1.01 13.04 20.47
CA ILE A 267 2.05 12.72 19.49
C ILE A 267 2.75 14.02 19.07
N LEU A 268 4.07 14.04 19.23
CA LEU A 268 4.94 15.18 18.91
C LEU A 268 6.00 14.76 17.91
N GLY A 269 6.55 15.71 17.16
CA GLY A 269 7.57 15.38 16.18
C GLY A 269 8.18 16.57 15.47
N GLY A 270 9.04 16.27 14.51
CA GLY A 270 9.66 17.26 13.64
C GLY A 270 10.26 16.64 12.39
N TYR A 271 10.32 17.44 11.33
CA TYR A 271 10.92 17.07 10.05
C TYR A 271 12.23 17.83 9.85
N ASN A 272 13.31 17.09 9.60
CA ASN A 272 14.62 17.62 9.29
C ASN A 272 15.02 17.21 7.84
N PRO A 273 15.01 18.16 6.88
CA PRO A 273 15.39 17.86 5.50
C PRO A 273 16.89 17.62 5.32
N ILE A 274 17.75 18.24 6.16
CA ILE A 274 19.21 18.28 5.96
C ILE A 274 19.99 17.26 6.78
N GLY A 275 19.33 16.60 7.75
CA GLY A 275 19.96 15.60 8.62
C GLY A 275 20.74 16.19 9.80
N TRP A 276 21.31 15.29 10.61
CA TRP A 276 22.26 15.64 11.69
C TRP A 276 23.62 15.06 11.35
N ASN A 277 24.70 15.70 11.82
CA ASN A 277 26.05 15.26 11.52
C ASN A 277 26.92 15.28 12.77
N SER A 278 27.43 14.10 13.14
CA SER A 278 28.26 13.88 14.31
C SER A 278 29.59 14.66 14.25
N SER A 279 30.07 15.01 13.06
CA SER A 279 31.26 15.86 12.88
C SER A 279 31.00 17.33 13.23
N PHE A 280 29.73 17.74 13.34
CA PHE A 280 29.31 19.11 13.65
C PHE A 280 28.55 19.18 14.98
N VAL A 281 28.83 18.27 15.92
CA VAL A 281 28.22 18.35 17.26
C VAL A 281 28.49 19.72 17.88
N ASN A 282 27.51 20.25 18.60
CA ASN A 282 27.44 21.60 19.15
C ASN A 282 27.30 22.74 18.13
N HIS A 283 27.02 22.44 16.85
CA HIS A 283 26.80 23.45 15.82
C HIS A 283 25.36 23.45 15.30
N TYR A 284 24.94 24.64 14.88
CA TYR A 284 23.68 24.83 14.15
C TYR A 284 23.87 24.55 12.65
N SER A 285 22.80 24.09 12.02
CA SER A 285 22.70 23.91 10.58
C SER A 285 21.41 24.56 10.09
N GLY A 286 21.54 25.33 9.01
CA GLY A 286 20.48 26.19 8.54
C GLY A 286 19.55 25.55 7.51
N THR A 287 18.23 25.73 7.67
CA THR A 287 17.22 25.34 6.67
C THR A 287 15.91 26.10 6.89
N ASN A 288 15.18 26.37 5.80
CA ASN A 288 13.84 26.96 5.83
C ASN A 288 12.72 25.91 5.80
N ASP A 289 13.06 24.65 5.51
CA ASP A 289 12.06 23.62 5.20
C ASP A 289 11.81 22.67 6.38
N SER A 290 12.56 22.84 7.48
CA SER A 290 12.28 22.16 8.74
C SER A 290 10.99 22.67 9.39
N PHE A 291 10.35 21.81 10.17
CA PHE A 291 9.22 22.18 11.02
C PHE A 291 9.09 21.20 12.19
N ILE A 292 8.49 21.67 13.28
CA ILE A 292 8.08 20.83 14.41
C ILE A 292 6.57 20.82 14.52
N PHE A 293 6.01 19.78 15.13
CA PHE A 293 4.57 19.59 15.14
C PHE A 293 4.02 18.82 16.35
N SER A 294 2.71 18.97 16.53
CA SER A 294 1.86 18.09 17.32
C SER A 294 0.71 17.58 16.46
N LEU A 295 0.38 16.29 16.58
CA LEU A 295 -0.69 15.65 15.83
C LEU A 295 -1.91 15.43 16.73
N LYS A 296 -3.10 15.62 16.13
CA LYS A 296 -4.37 15.23 16.71
C LYS A 296 -4.40 13.72 16.90
N ASN A 297 -4.79 13.26 18.08
CA ASN A 297 -4.88 11.84 18.42
C ASN A 297 -5.70 11.68 19.71
N GLY A 298 -6.58 10.68 19.75
CA GLY A 298 -7.50 10.49 20.89
C GLY A 298 -8.27 11.76 21.23
N ASN A 299 -8.05 12.29 22.43
CA ASN A 299 -8.69 13.51 22.93
C ASN A 299 -8.04 14.83 22.47
N ILE A 300 -6.96 14.79 21.68
CA ILE A 300 -6.30 15.99 21.13
C ILE A 300 -7.04 16.41 19.85
N GLU A 301 -7.70 17.57 19.88
CA GLU A 301 -8.62 18.00 18.81
C GLU A 301 -7.92 18.52 17.54
N ASN A 302 -6.76 19.16 17.66
CA ASN A 302 -6.15 19.92 16.57
C ASN A 302 -4.66 19.58 16.35
N ASN A 303 -4.25 19.56 15.08
CA ASN A 303 -2.85 19.54 14.70
C ASN A 303 -2.21 20.92 14.94
N ILE A 304 -0.94 20.94 15.33
CA ILE A 304 -0.13 22.16 15.38
C ILE A 304 1.07 21.97 14.45
N LEU A 305 1.16 22.81 13.41
CA LEU A 305 2.34 22.96 12.58
C LEU A 305 3.08 24.24 12.97
N SER A 306 4.37 24.10 13.28
CA SER A 306 5.27 25.19 13.65
C SER A 306 6.47 25.21 12.69
N ARG A 307 6.52 26.19 11.80
CA ARG A 307 7.61 26.31 10.81
C ARG A 307 8.79 27.09 11.41
N VAL A 308 9.94 26.99 10.74
CA VAL A 308 11.13 27.75 11.12
C VAL A 308 10.91 29.24 10.88
N LYS A 309 11.18 30.03 11.91
CA LYS A 309 11.27 31.49 11.89
C LYS A 309 12.71 31.98 11.70
N ASP A 310 13.69 31.33 12.33
CA ASP A 310 15.13 31.62 12.15
C ASP A 310 15.87 30.46 11.48
N ALA A 311 15.99 30.57 10.16
CA ALA A 311 16.59 29.55 9.30
C ALA A 311 17.97 29.09 9.76
N ARG A 312 18.80 29.99 10.29
CA ARG A 312 20.21 29.71 10.62
C ARG A 312 20.36 28.75 11.79
N ASN A 313 19.36 28.71 12.66
CA ASN A 313 19.38 27.95 13.91
C ASN A 313 18.40 26.76 13.91
N ALA A 314 17.84 26.42 12.75
CA ALA A 314 16.76 25.44 12.61
C ALA A 314 17.08 24.06 13.21
N ILE A 315 18.28 23.54 12.94
CA ILE A 315 18.72 22.20 13.36
C ILE A 315 19.98 22.33 14.19
N TYR A 316 20.05 21.62 15.31
CA TYR A 316 21.23 21.57 16.16
C TYR A 316 21.74 20.14 16.29
N SER A 317 23.03 19.91 16.05
CA SER A 317 23.65 18.59 16.25
C SER A 317 24.03 18.44 17.73
N SER A 318 23.13 17.84 18.52
CA SER A 318 23.29 17.70 19.97
C SER A 318 24.03 16.42 20.38
N HIS A 319 24.62 16.38 21.57
CA HIS A 319 25.22 15.13 22.08
C HIS A 319 24.21 13.99 22.31
N TYR A 320 22.92 14.27 22.43
CA TYR A 320 21.91 13.28 22.83
C TYR A 320 21.16 12.67 21.65
N GLY A 321 20.72 13.48 20.70
CA GLY A 321 19.86 12.99 19.63
C GLY A 321 19.21 14.11 18.81
N PRO A 322 17.99 13.89 18.30
CA PRO A 322 17.26 14.90 17.55
C PRO A 322 17.11 16.20 18.35
N ASN A 323 17.46 17.31 17.71
CA ASN A 323 17.30 18.64 18.29
C ASN A 323 16.92 19.64 17.19
N PHE A 324 15.77 20.26 17.38
CA PHE A 324 15.18 21.30 16.56
C PHE A 324 15.26 22.63 17.32
N GLY A 325 15.98 23.61 16.76
CA GLY A 325 16.04 24.97 17.29
C GLY A 325 16.99 25.15 18.48
N GLY A 326 17.77 24.14 18.86
CA GLY A 326 18.67 24.15 20.01
C GLY A 326 17.91 23.96 21.33
N ASN A 327 16.93 24.82 21.58
CA ASN A 327 16.14 24.85 22.81
C ASN A 327 14.65 24.54 22.61
N ASP A 328 14.11 24.77 21.41
CA ASP A 328 12.66 24.70 21.16
C ASP A 328 12.12 23.29 21.36
N PHE A 329 12.76 22.27 20.77
CA PHE A 329 12.34 20.88 20.92
C PHE A 329 13.51 19.89 20.72
N HIS A 330 13.88 19.16 21.77
CA HIS A 330 15.04 18.29 21.71
C HIS A 330 14.99 17.09 22.67
N MET A 331 15.76 16.07 22.33
CA MET A 331 16.02 14.92 23.19
C MET A 331 16.91 15.34 24.38
N SER A 332 16.49 15.05 25.61
CA SER A 332 17.13 15.51 26.87
C SER A 332 17.59 14.37 27.78
N GLY A 333 17.75 13.17 27.21
CA GLY A 333 18.19 11.94 27.86
C GLY A 333 17.40 10.74 27.35
N ASP A 334 17.74 9.55 27.85
CA ASP A 334 17.07 8.32 27.47
C ASP A 334 15.57 8.42 27.77
N ARG A 335 14.73 8.16 26.76
CA ARG A 335 13.25 8.25 26.85
C ARG A 335 12.72 9.60 27.32
N SER A 336 13.45 10.69 27.08
CA SER A 336 12.97 12.01 27.49
C SER A 336 13.28 13.10 26.48
N PHE A 337 12.31 14.00 26.34
CA PHE A 337 12.39 15.18 25.50
C PHE A 337 12.14 16.43 26.33
N TYR A 338 12.54 17.57 25.80
CA TYR A 338 12.36 18.88 26.41
C TYR A 338 11.79 19.83 25.37
N ILE A 339 10.78 20.60 25.76
CA ILE A 339 10.25 21.71 24.97
C ILE A 339 10.44 23.00 25.74
N ASN A 340 11.03 24.00 25.10
CA ASN A 340 11.09 25.36 25.64
C ASN A 340 10.29 26.32 24.75
N TYR A 341 9.76 27.38 25.35
CA TYR A 341 9.17 28.47 24.59
C TYR A 341 9.38 29.80 25.32
N ILE A 342 10.27 30.62 24.79
CA ILE A 342 10.54 31.97 25.27
C ILE A 342 10.06 32.94 24.20
N ASN A 343 8.99 33.67 24.50
CA ASN A 343 8.34 34.56 23.54
C ASN A 343 9.38 35.54 22.93
N GLY A 344 9.48 35.56 21.60
CA GLY A 344 10.44 36.39 20.86
C GLY A 344 11.82 35.76 20.61
N CYS A 345 12.20 34.69 21.31
CA CYS A 345 13.53 34.05 21.19
C CYS A 345 13.52 32.66 20.53
N ASN A 346 12.35 32.13 20.18
CA ASN A 346 12.22 30.79 19.60
C ASN A 346 12.60 30.77 18.12
N VAL A 347 13.18 29.65 17.70
CA VAL A 347 13.56 29.37 16.30
C VAL A 347 12.34 28.95 15.47
N TYR A 348 11.35 28.30 16.09
CA TYR A 348 10.09 27.88 15.47
C TYR A 348 8.93 28.77 15.93
N GLU A 349 7.96 28.99 15.05
CA GLU A 349 6.90 30.00 15.20
C GLU A 349 5.98 29.77 16.41
N LYS A 350 5.61 28.52 16.66
CA LYS A 350 4.54 28.11 17.58
C LYS A 350 5.04 27.08 18.59
N LEU A 351 4.51 27.19 19.80
CA LEU A 351 4.60 26.15 20.81
C LEU A 351 3.73 24.96 20.40
N ILE A 352 4.31 23.76 20.36
CA ILE A 352 3.63 22.53 19.94
C ILE A 352 3.01 21.72 21.10
N ARG A 353 3.16 22.18 22.34
CA ARG A 353 2.66 21.47 23.53
C ARG A 353 2.17 22.46 24.59
N LYS A 354 1.06 22.17 25.26
CA LYS A 354 0.49 23.07 26.28
C LYS A 354 1.46 23.42 27.42
N THR A 355 2.34 22.50 27.79
CA THR A 355 3.33 22.66 28.86
C THR A 355 4.75 22.60 28.31
N THR A 356 5.61 23.51 28.77
CA THR A 356 7.07 23.48 28.54
C THR A 356 7.77 22.65 29.62
N GLY A 357 9.05 22.33 29.39
CA GLY A 357 9.88 21.54 30.30
C GLY A 357 10.18 20.13 29.80
N LYS A 358 10.79 19.33 30.68
CA LYS A 358 11.15 17.94 30.42
C LYS A 358 9.93 17.02 30.53
N PHE A 359 9.81 16.06 29.64
CA PHE A 359 8.79 15.01 29.68
C PHE A 359 9.32 13.66 29.19
N SER A 360 8.66 12.59 29.62
CA SER A 360 8.97 11.22 29.22
C SER A 360 8.13 10.78 28.03
N ILE A 361 8.65 9.81 27.29
CA ILE A 361 7.96 9.20 26.14
C ILE A 361 7.78 7.69 26.35
N ASP A 362 6.72 7.13 25.76
CA ASP A 362 6.52 5.68 25.67
C ASP A 362 7.46 5.09 24.61
N ASP A 363 7.48 5.72 23.43
CA ASP A 363 8.32 5.33 22.31
C ASP A 363 8.61 6.53 21.38
N TYR A 364 9.63 6.39 20.52
CA TYR A 364 9.86 7.30 19.40
C TYR A 364 10.30 6.52 18.17
N GLU A 365 9.96 7.05 17.00
CA GLU A 365 10.31 6.51 15.71
C GLU A 365 10.95 7.60 14.84
N ILE A 366 11.93 7.18 14.03
CA ILE A 366 12.55 8.03 13.01
C ILE A 366 12.38 7.35 11.67
N PHE A 367 11.80 8.08 10.72
CA PHE A 367 11.61 7.65 9.35
C PHE A 367 12.54 8.43 8.43
N GLN A 368 13.22 7.73 7.54
CA GLN A 368 13.80 8.36 6.36
C GLN A 368 12.75 8.35 5.25
N ILE A 369 12.46 9.53 4.69
CA ILE A 369 11.43 9.67 3.68
C ILE A 369 12.03 9.95 2.30
N LYS A 370 11.37 9.45 1.26
CA LYS A 370 11.71 9.71 -0.14
C LYS A 370 10.44 9.88 -0.96
N LYS A 371 10.48 10.75 -1.96
CA LYS A 371 9.39 10.84 -2.95
C LYS A 371 9.44 9.60 -3.86
N ARG A 372 8.27 9.05 -4.18
CA ARG A 372 8.13 7.90 -5.07
C ARG A 372 8.41 8.25 -6.52
#